data_AF-A0A510KPD8-F1
#
_entry.id   AF-A0A510KPD8-F1
#
_cell.length_a   1.000
_cell.length_b   1.000
_cell.length_c   1.000
_cell.angle_alpha   90.00
_cell.angle_beta   90.00
_cell.angle_gamma   90.00
#
_symmetry.space_group_name_H-M   'P 1'
#
loop_
_entity.id
_entity.type
_entity.pdbx_description
1 polymer ?
#
loop_
_entity_poly.entity_id
_entity_poly.type
_entity_poly.pdbx_seq_one_letter_code
_entity_poly.pdbx_strand_id
1 'polypeptide(L)'
;MNLNELRPAAGSKRERRRVGRGHGTGWGKTAGKGHNGQKQRSGSYVSPIFEGGQMPIIRRIPKRGFSNAPFKKDIIVITLANIVEKFNDGDVVSLQTLVENGIVKNPKFITKYSDEALRNTKGRRAVREYLNVNIESYVKEKDFTSLLKIIGNAEVNKKLTVKAHKVSKTAKELIEKAGGNVELLEARSYSAKAGNNKKEDGNK
;
A
#
# COMPACT_ATOMS: atom_id res chain seq x y z
N MET A 1 -40.20 8.24 -5.69
CA MET A 1 -39.69 9.18 -6.71
C MET A 1 -40.30 8.79 -8.03
N ASN A 2 -40.90 9.74 -8.75
CA ASN A 2 -41.43 9.48 -10.08
C ASN A 2 -40.30 9.57 -11.13
N LEU A 3 -40.39 8.79 -12.21
CA LEU A 3 -39.33 8.71 -13.22
C LEU A 3 -39.09 10.05 -13.96
N ASN A 4 -40.14 10.87 -14.10
CA ASN A 4 -40.13 12.19 -14.75
C ASN A 4 -39.42 13.28 -13.94
N GLU A 5 -39.21 13.08 -12.64
CA GLU A 5 -38.57 14.04 -11.74
C GLU A 5 -37.06 13.78 -11.57
N LEU A 6 -36.57 12.62 -12.03
CA LEU A 6 -35.16 12.26 -11.92
C LEU A 6 -34.31 13.12 -12.86
N ARG A 7 -33.44 13.94 -12.26
CA ARG A 7 -32.44 14.73 -12.98
C ARG A 7 -31.08 14.56 -12.30
N PRO A 8 -29.97 14.56 -13.07
CA PRO A 8 -28.65 14.55 -12.45
C PRO A 8 -28.44 15.84 -11.65
N ALA A 9 -27.60 15.77 -10.62
CA ALA A 9 -27.18 16.96 -9.89
C ALA A 9 -26.56 17.99 -10.86
N ALA A 10 -26.84 19.27 -10.62
CA ALA A 10 -26.33 20.35 -11.46
C ALA A 10 -24.79 20.27 -11.56
N GLY A 11 -24.25 20.34 -12.78
CA GLY A 11 -22.81 20.23 -13.04
C GLY A 11 -22.24 18.80 -13.08
N SER A 12 -22.99 17.78 -12.66
CA SER A 12 -22.54 16.37 -12.73
C SER A 12 -22.32 15.89 -14.17
N LYS A 13 -23.16 16.35 -15.11
CA LYS A 13 -23.05 16.02 -16.52
C LYS A 13 -22.85 17.29 -17.34
N ARG A 14 -21.68 17.42 -17.96
CA ARG A 14 -21.40 18.48 -18.94
C ARG A 14 -21.67 17.97 -20.35
N GLU A 15 -22.30 18.80 -21.17
CA GLU A 15 -22.49 18.46 -22.57
C GLU A 15 -21.15 18.41 -23.31
N ARG A 16 -20.98 17.38 -24.14
CA ARG A 16 -19.79 17.25 -24.98
C ARG A 16 -19.79 18.33 -26.06
N ARG A 17 -18.66 18.99 -26.25
CA ARG A 17 -18.48 19.92 -27.37
C ARG A 17 -18.42 19.14 -28.67
N ARG A 18 -19.40 19.33 -29.56
CA ARG A 18 -19.39 18.74 -30.91
C ARG A 18 -18.65 19.68 -31.87
N VAL A 19 -17.47 19.29 -32.32
CA VAL A 19 -16.64 20.08 -33.25
C VAL A 19 -17.09 19.90 -34.70
N GLY A 20 -16.73 20.85 -35.59
CA GLY A 20 -17.08 20.75 -37.02
C GLY A 20 -18.57 20.94 -37.31
N ARG A 21 -19.24 21.82 -36.57
CA ARG A 21 -20.69 22.12 -36.70
C ARG A 21 -20.93 23.62 -36.92
N GLY A 22 -20.33 24.17 -37.98
CA GLY A 22 -20.50 25.57 -38.37
C GLY A 22 -19.73 26.58 -37.50
N HIS A 23 -19.54 27.79 -38.04
CA HIS A 23 -18.66 28.81 -37.44
C HIS A 23 -19.21 29.39 -36.12
N GLY A 24 -20.52 29.51 -35.96
CA GLY A 24 -21.15 30.06 -34.75
C GLY A 24 -20.86 29.26 -33.46
N THR A 25 -20.38 28.02 -33.58
CA THR A 25 -19.96 27.20 -32.44
C THR A 25 -18.55 27.54 -31.92
N GLY A 26 -17.78 28.37 -32.64
CA GLY A 26 -16.36 28.68 -32.34
C GLY A 26 -15.35 27.59 -32.77
N TRP A 27 -15.81 26.37 -33.06
CA TRP A 27 -14.95 25.21 -33.40
C TRP A 27 -15.36 24.59 -34.74
N GLY A 28 -15.94 25.39 -35.64
CA GLY A 28 -16.48 24.95 -36.92
C GLY A 28 -15.41 24.62 -37.96
N LYS A 29 -14.61 25.62 -38.36
CA LYS A 29 -13.75 25.51 -39.56
C LYS A 29 -12.61 24.52 -39.43
N THR A 30 -11.86 24.58 -38.33
CA THR A 30 -10.64 23.79 -38.13
C THR A 30 -10.75 22.84 -36.94
N ALA A 31 -11.92 22.76 -36.30
CA ALA A 31 -12.13 22.00 -35.07
C ALA A 31 -11.12 22.33 -33.94
N GLY A 32 -10.52 23.54 -33.97
CA GLY A 32 -9.48 23.95 -33.02
C GLY A 32 -8.08 23.44 -33.32
N LYS A 33 -7.85 22.81 -34.48
CA LYS A 33 -6.54 22.26 -34.86
C LYS A 33 -5.61 23.28 -35.52
N GLY A 34 -6.11 24.43 -36.00
CA GLY A 34 -5.31 25.48 -36.68
C GLY A 34 -5.21 25.33 -38.21
N HIS A 35 -4.07 25.71 -38.82
CA HIS A 35 -3.74 25.51 -40.25
C HIS A 35 -2.80 24.32 -40.53
N ASN A 36 -2.70 23.92 -41.80
CA ASN A 36 -2.02 22.71 -42.29
C ASN A 36 -0.70 22.36 -41.57
N GLY A 37 -0.63 21.17 -40.97
CA GLY A 37 0.57 20.62 -40.35
C GLY A 37 0.39 19.16 -39.93
N GLN A 38 1.47 18.50 -39.51
CA GLN A 38 1.46 17.07 -39.15
C GLN A 38 0.37 16.76 -38.11
N LYS A 39 0.30 17.53 -37.01
CA LYS A 39 -0.65 17.35 -35.89
C LYS A 39 -2.13 17.51 -36.29
N GLN A 40 -2.41 18.01 -37.49
CA GLN A 40 -3.77 18.16 -37.97
C GLN A 40 -4.30 16.95 -38.71
N ARG A 41 -3.40 16.13 -39.27
CA ARG A 41 -3.75 14.97 -40.10
C ARG A 41 -4.42 13.88 -39.24
N SER A 42 -5.28 13.09 -39.87
CA SER A 42 -5.91 11.95 -39.20
C SER A 42 -4.83 10.94 -38.79
N GLY A 43 -4.97 10.33 -37.62
CA GLY A 43 -3.99 9.36 -37.10
C GLY A 43 -2.63 9.95 -36.69
N SER A 44 -2.47 11.28 -36.68
CA SER A 44 -1.22 11.88 -36.24
C SER A 44 -1.01 11.68 -34.74
N TYR A 45 0.09 10.99 -34.39
CA TYR A 45 0.58 10.87 -33.03
C TYR A 45 2.07 11.20 -33.03
N VAL A 46 2.45 12.16 -32.19
CA VAL A 46 3.85 12.45 -31.88
C VAL A 46 4.02 12.14 -30.41
N SER A 47 4.93 11.23 -30.09
CA SER A 47 5.22 10.88 -28.69
C SER A 47 5.63 12.13 -27.91
N PRO A 48 5.11 12.36 -26.69
CA PRO A 48 5.53 13.48 -25.85
C PRO A 48 7.04 13.51 -25.54
N ILE A 49 7.73 12.38 -25.74
CA ILE A 49 9.19 12.24 -25.54
C ILE A 49 9.99 12.70 -26.78
N PHE A 50 9.34 12.86 -27.94
CA PHE A 50 10.02 13.23 -29.18
C PHE A 50 10.25 14.75 -29.28
N GLU A 51 11.51 15.15 -29.42
CA GLU A 51 11.96 16.55 -29.48
C GLU A 51 12.36 16.99 -30.92
N GLY A 52 11.68 16.49 -31.96
CA GLY A 52 11.90 16.98 -33.33
C GLY A 52 13.18 16.48 -34.03
N GLY A 53 13.71 15.32 -33.63
CA GLY A 53 14.97 14.77 -34.14
C GLY A 53 16.16 15.03 -33.22
N GLN A 54 16.01 15.95 -32.26
CA GLN A 54 16.92 16.10 -31.14
C GLN A 54 16.91 14.84 -30.25
N MET A 55 18.06 14.46 -29.69
CA MET A 55 18.12 13.38 -28.70
C MET A 55 17.20 13.71 -27.50
N PRO A 56 16.21 12.86 -27.18
CA PRO A 56 15.28 13.14 -26.09
C PRO A 56 15.97 13.34 -24.75
N ILE A 57 15.41 14.21 -23.89
CA ILE A 57 15.95 14.49 -22.55
C ILE A 57 16.16 13.22 -21.70
N ILE A 58 15.26 12.23 -21.80
CA ILE A 58 15.37 10.97 -21.07
C ILE A 58 16.59 10.12 -21.47
N ARG A 59 17.17 10.38 -22.65
CA ARG A 59 18.42 9.75 -23.10
C ARG A 59 19.66 10.58 -22.79
N ARG A 60 19.50 11.90 -22.58
CA ARG A 60 20.59 12.82 -22.24
C ARG A 60 20.94 12.77 -20.75
N ILE A 61 19.94 12.59 -19.91
CA ILE A 61 20.13 12.54 -18.46
C ILE A 61 20.77 11.19 -18.10
N PRO A 62 21.90 11.18 -17.36
CA PRO A 62 22.52 9.94 -16.93
C PRO A 62 21.60 9.19 -15.96
N LYS A 63 21.53 7.86 -16.10
CA LYS A 63 20.78 7.03 -15.14
C LYS A 63 21.46 7.08 -13.79
N ARG A 64 20.70 7.42 -12.74
CA ARG A 64 21.22 7.53 -11.36
C ARG A 64 20.87 6.29 -10.54
N GLY A 65 21.91 5.55 -10.13
CA GLY A 65 21.81 4.42 -9.19
C GLY A 65 21.09 3.19 -9.75
N PHE A 66 21.00 2.15 -8.92
CA PHE A 66 20.22 0.94 -9.18
C PHE A 66 18.86 1.01 -8.46
N SER A 67 17.85 0.33 -9.02
CA SER A 67 16.52 0.27 -8.40
C SER A 67 16.47 -0.78 -7.29
N ASN A 68 16.05 -0.39 -6.09
CA ASN A 68 15.76 -1.30 -4.98
C ASN A 68 14.31 -1.85 -5.01
N ALA A 69 13.60 -1.71 -6.14
CA ALA A 69 12.21 -2.16 -6.26
C ALA A 69 11.97 -3.65 -5.90
N PRO A 70 12.82 -4.62 -6.28
CA PRO A 70 12.59 -6.04 -5.96
C PRO A 70 12.93 -6.41 -4.51
N PHE A 71 13.86 -5.70 -3.87
CA PHE A 71 14.29 -6.00 -2.49
C PHE A 71 13.69 -5.07 -1.45
N LYS A 72 12.77 -4.17 -1.85
CA LYS A 72 12.08 -3.27 -0.92
C LYS A 72 11.28 -4.08 0.10
N LYS A 73 11.54 -3.83 1.39
CA LYS A 73 10.74 -4.40 2.47
C LYS A 73 9.40 -3.68 2.53
N ASP A 74 8.34 -4.44 2.75
CA ASP A 74 7.01 -3.87 2.93
C ASP A 74 6.88 -3.37 4.36
N ILE A 75 7.03 -2.06 4.55
CA ILE A 75 6.96 -1.43 5.87
C ILE A 75 5.78 -0.46 5.87
N ILE A 76 4.84 -0.72 6.77
CA ILE A 76 3.72 0.18 7.06
C ILE A 76 4.21 1.15 8.12
N VAL A 77 4.20 2.43 7.77
CA VAL A 77 4.65 3.51 8.63
C VAL A 77 3.44 4.20 9.23
N ILE A 78 3.39 4.26 10.56
CA ILE A 78 2.29 4.87 11.31
C ILE A 78 2.86 5.90 12.27
N THR A 79 2.14 7.00 12.41
CA THR A 79 2.45 8.09 13.33
C THR A 79 1.69 7.94 14.65
N LEU A 80 2.24 8.49 15.73
CA LEU A 80 1.59 8.47 17.06
C LEU A 80 0.26 9.21 17.07
N ALA A 81 0.11 10.30 16.30
CA ALA A 81 -1.15 11.03 16.20
C ALA A 81 -2.34 10.12 15.80
N ASN A 82 -2.14 9.25 14.80
CA ASN A 82 -3.18 8.32 14.32
C ASN A 82 -3.54 7.26 15.37
N ILE A 83 -2.62 6.96 16.28
CA ILE A 83 -2.81 5.96 17.35
C ILE A 83 -3.59 6.61 18.50
N VAL A 84 -3.18 7.80 18.94
CA VAL A 84 -3.79 8.50 20.08
C VAL A 84 -5.27 8.82 19.84
N GLU A 85 -5.68 9.11 18.60
CA GLU A 85 -7.07 9.43 18.27
C GLU A 85 -8.03 8.26 18.49
N LYS A 86 -7.59 7.02 18.21
CA LYS A 86 -8.48 5.84 18.18
C LYS A 86 -8.28 4.84 19.30
N PHE A 87 -7.12 4.84 19.95
CA PHE A 87 -6.84 3.93 21.05
C PHE A 87 -7.08 4.59 22.40
N ASN A 88 -7.49 3.81 23.39
CA ASN A 88 -7.70 4.22 24.77
C ASN A 88 -6.45 3.98 25.62
N ASP A 89 -6.52 4.44 26.87
CA ASP A 89 -5.45 4.23 27.86
C ASP A 89 -5.33 2.73 28.21
N GLY A 90 -4.13 2.18 28.14
CA GLY A 90 -3.82 0.77 28.40
C GLY A 90 -3.87 -0.15 27.17
N ASP A 91 -4.32 0.34 26.01
CA ASP A 91 -4.52 -0.52 24.84
C ASP A 91 -3.21 -1.05 24.24
N VAL A 92 -3.30 -2.26 23.67
CA VAL A 92 -2.20 -2.90 22.93
C VAL A 92 -2.26 -2.48 21.47
N VAL A 93 -1.22 -1.79 21.01
CA VAL A 93 -1.06 -1.37 19.62
C VAL A 93 -0.22 -2.41 18.88
N SER A 94 -0.90 -3.29 18.16
CA SER A 94 -0.31 -4.26 17.23
C SER A 94 -0.86 -4.08 15.81
N LEU A 95 -0.19 -4.66 14.82
CA LEU A 95 -0.65 -4.56 13.43
C LEU A 95 -2.06 -5.15 13.22
N GLN A 96 -2.44 -6.16 14.00
CA GLN A 96 -3.80 -6.71 14.00
C GLN A 96 -4.81 -5.67 14.51
N THR A 97 -4.60 -5.12 15.70
CA THR A 97 -5.50 -4.11 16.29
C THR A 97 -5.60 -2.84 15.45
N LEU A 98 -4.55 -2.50 14.70
CA LEU A 98 -4.54 -1.35 13.79
C LEU A 98 -5.41 -1.59 12.54
N VAL A 99 -5.52 -2.84 12.09
CA VAL A 99 -6.40 -3.24 10.99
C VAL A 99 -7.85 -3.26 11.47
N GLU A 100 -8.10 -3.83 12.64
CA GLU A 100 -9.44 -3.87 13.28
C GLU A 100 -10.00 -2.46 13.49
N ASN A 101 -9.20 -1.52 13.99
CA ASN A 101 -9.57 -0.11 14.14
C ASN A 101 -9.61 0.68 12.81
N GLY A 102 -9.34 0.04 11.68
CA GLY A 102 -9.41 0.63 10.34
C GLY A 102 -8.33 1.69 10.05
N ILE A 103 -7.26 1.73 10.85
CA ILE A 103 -6.11 2.62 10.62
C ILE A 103 -5.28 2.08 9.46
N VAL A 104 -5.09 0.77 9.40
CA VAL A 104 -4.37 0.08 8.32
C VAL A 104 -5.38 -0.67 7.47
N LYS A 105 -5.59 -0.22 6.23
CA LYS A 105 -6.57 -0.83 5.32
C LYS A 105 -6.01 -2.02 4.53
N ASN A 106 -4.80 -1.89 4.01
CA ASN A 106 -4.23 -2.84 3.04
C ASN A 106 -2.87 -3.38 3.47
N PRO A 107 -2.79 -4.17 4.57
CA PRO A 107 -1.57 -4.88 4.90
C PRO A 107 -1.36 -6.07 3.95
N LYS A 108 -0.11 -6.41 3.65
CA LYS A 108 0.21 -7.70 3.04
C LYS A 108 0.17 -8.78 4.11
N PHE A 109 -0.51 -9.87 3.80
CA PHE A 109 -0.62 -11.04 4.65
C PHE A 109 -0.60 -12.31 3.80
N ILE A 110 -0.25 -13.41 4.44
CA ILE A 110 -0.40 -14.76 3.92
C ILE A 110 -1.50 -15.43 4.72
N THR A 111 -2.40 -16.11 4.03
CA THR A 111 -3.42 -16.92 4.70
C THR A 111 -2.80 -18.25 5.10
N LYS A 112 -2.87 -18.59 6.38
CA LYS A 112 -2.43 -19.88 6.92
C LYS A 112 -3.60 -20.62 7.54
N TYR A 113 -3.55 -21.94 7.54
CA TYR A 113 -4.47 -22.75 8.35
C TYR A 113 -4.08 -22.63 9.82
N SER A 114 -5.02 -22.60 10.76
CA SER A 114 -4.72 -22.62 12.20
C SER A 114 -3.88 -23.84 12.58
N ASP A 115 -4.27 -25.00 12.07
CA ASP A 115 -3.67 -26.30 12.42
C ASP A 115 -2.28 -26.52 11.78
N GLU A 116 -1.31 -26.87 12.61
CA GLU A 116 0.07 -27.16 12.19
C GLU A 116 0.17 -28.46 11.38
N ALA A 117 -0.65 -29.47 11.70
CA ALA A 117 -0.67 -30.72 10.94
C ALA A 117 -1.11 -30.47 9.50
N LEU A 118 -2.15 -29.65 9.31
CA LEU A 118 -2.66 -29.28 7.99
C LEU A 118 -1.66 -28.41 7.19
N ARG A 119 -0.88 -27.55 7.86
CA ARG A 119 0.20 -26.77 7.22
C ARG A 119 1.30 -27.67 6.65
N ASN A 120 1.61 -28.77 7.33
CA ASN A 120 2.71 -29.67 7.00
C ASN A 120 2.30 -30.82 6.07
N THR A 121 1.02 -31.18 6.03
CA THR A 121 0.50 -32.19 5.09
C THR A 121 0.72 -31.76 3.64
N LYS A 122 1.44 -32.60 2.89
CA LYS A 122 1.68 -32.42 1.46
C LYS A 122 0.72 -33.31 0.66
N GLY A 123 0.25 -32.78 -0.47
CA GLY A 123 -0.61 -33.53 -1.38
C GLY A 123 -2.10 -33.29 -1.15
N ARG A 124 -2.84 -33.05 -2.23
CA ARG A 124 -4.24 -32.62 -2.20
C ARG A 124 -5.18 -33.66 -1.56
N ARG A 125 -4.85 -34.96 -1.68
CA ARG A 125 -5.66 -36.06 -1.13
C ARG A 125 -5.58 -36.13 0.40
N ALA A 126 -4.36 -36.12 0.95
CA ALA A 126 -4.14 -36.13 2.39
C ALA A 126 -4.74 -34.88 3.07
N VAL A 127 -4.58 -33.71 2.45
CA VAL A 127 -5.20 -32.46 2.92
C VAL A 127 -6.73 -32.58 2.95
N ARG A 128 -7.34 -33.18 1.92
CA ARG A 128 -8.80 -33.36 1.85
C ARG A 128 -9.30 -34.37 2.90
N GLU A 129 -8.62 -35.50 3.05
CA GLU A 129 -8.95 -36.52 4.05
C GLU A 129 -8.89 -35.92 5.47
N TYR A 130 -7.84 -35.15 5.77
CA TYR A 130 -7.71 -34.44 7.06
C TYR A 130 -8.83 -33.43 7.29
N LEU A 131 -9.16 -32.62 6.28
CA LEU A 131 -10.24 -31.62 6.38
C LEU A 131 -11.61 -32.24 6.59
N ASN A 132 -11.86 -33.41 6.01
CA ASN A 132 -13.13 -34.11 6.17
C ASN A 132 -13.32 -34.65 7.60
N VAL A 133 -12.23 -34.99 8.29
CA VAL A 133 -12.26 -35.47 9.68
C VAL A 133 -12.30 -34.30 10.67
N ASN A 134 -11.56 -33.22 10.37
CA ASN A 134 -11.30 -32.12 11.31
C ASN A 134 -11.88 -30.79 10.82
N ILE A 135 -13.12 -30.80 10.33
CA ILE A 135 -13.72 -29.63 9.70
C ILE A 135 -13.90 -28.47 10.69
N GLU A 136 -14.15 -28.77 11.97
CA GLU A 136 -14.35 -27.80 13.04
C GLU A 136 -13.06 -27.07 13.44
N SER A 137 -11.88 -27.69 13.25
CA SER A 137 -10.60 -27.04 13.56
C SER A 137 -10.09 -26.13 12.44
N TYR A 138 -10.77 -26.11 11.30
CA TYR A 138 -10.34 -25.37 10.11
C TYR A 138 -10.68 -23.87 10.20
N VAL A 139 -9.73 -23.09 10.69
CA VAL A 139 -9.79 -21.61 10.63
C VAL A 139 -8.65 -21.08 9.75
N LYS A 140 -8.99 -20.17 8.83
CA LYS A 140 -8.00 -19.44 8.04
C LYS A 140 -7.55 -18.19 8.78
N GLU A 141 -6.33 -18.22 9.29
CA GLU A 141 -5.70 -17.10 9.98
C GLU A 141 -4.92 -16.23 8.99
N LYS A 142 -4.92 -14.92 9.23
CA LYS A 142 -4.10 -13.97 8.48
C LYS A 142 -2.78 -13.77 9.22
N ASP A 143 -1.70 -14.25 8.62
CA ASP A 143 -0.35 -13.98 9.11
C ASP A 143 0.22 -12.78 8.34
N PHE A 144 0.40 -11.66 9.02
CA PHE A 144 0.83 -10.42 8.38
C PHE A 144 2.31 -10.46 8.01
N THR A 145 2.61 -10.16 6.74
CA THR A 145 3.99 -10.10 6.23
C THR A 145 4.53 -8.68 6.18
N SER A 146 3.66 -7.67 6.17
CA SER A 146 4.06 -6.28 6.30
C SER A 146 4.66 -6.01 7.68
N LEU A 147 5.78 -5.28 7.69
CA LEU A 147 6.44 -4.83 8.91
C LEU A 147 5.79 -3.55 9.41
N LEU A 148 5.71 -3.39 10.73
CA LEU A 148 5.16 -2.19 11.36
C LEU A 148 6.29 -1.26 11.84
N LYS A 149 6.28 0.00 11.41
CA LYS A 149 7.15 1.06 11.92
C LYS A 149 6.36 2.20 12.53
N ILE A 150 6.74 2.62 13.75
CA ILE A 150 6.10 3.74 14.46
C ILE A 150 7.01 4.96 14.50
N ILE A 151 6.43 6.12 14.21
CA ILE A 151 7.11 7.43 14.13
C ILE A 151 6.50 8.42 15.11
N GLY A 152 7.36 9.11 15.86
CA GLY A 152 6.95 10.12 16.84
C GLY A 152 6.77 11.48 16.17
N ASN A 153 5.52 11.95 16.11
CA ASN A 153 5.14 13.23 15.51
C ASN A 153 4.25 14.08 16.43
N ALA A 154 3.75 13.53 17.53
CA ALA A 154 2.80 14.16 18.43
C ALA A 154 3.06 13.68 19.86
N GLU A 155 2.67 14.49 20.84
CA GLU A 155 2.73 14.12 22.25
C GLU A 155 1.73 13.01 22.56
N VAL A 156 2.11 12.12 23.47
CA VAL A 156 1.30 10.96 23.88
C VAL A 156 0.95 11.15 25.34
N ASN A 157 -0.33 11.30 25.62
CA ASN A 157 -0.86 11.42 26.99
C ASN A 157 -1.45 10.09 27.51
N LYS A 158 -1.57 9.08 26.64
CA LYS A 158 -2.15 7.77 26.93
C LYS A 158 -1.04 6.72 27.08
N LYS A 159 -1.12 5.87 28.09
CA LYS A 159 -0.29 4.68 28.30
C LYS A 159 -0.63 3.66 27.23
N LEU A 160 0.30 3.36 26.34
CA LEU A 160 0.08 2.43 25.24
C LEU A 160 1.11 1.30 25.30
N THR A 161 0.68 0.06 25.04
CA THR A 161 1.59 -1.08 24.89
C THR A 161 1.81 -1.34 23.41
N VAL A 162 2.96 -0.93 22.89
CA VAL A 162 3.24 -0.90 21.45
C VAL A 162 4.04 -2.12 21.01
N LYS A 163 3.45 -2.97 20.16
CA LYS A 163 4.09 -4.14 19.55
C LYS A 163 4.41 -3.86 18.07
N ALA A 164 5.67 -3.51 17.77
CA ALA A 164 6.07 -3.12 16.41
C ALA A 164 7.45 -3.65 16.03
N HIS A 165 7.75 -3.74 14.73
CA HIS A 165 9.04 -4.24 14.25
C HIS A 165 10.14 -3.19 14.33
N LYS A 166 9.78 -1.91 14.15
CA LYS A 166 10.70 -0.77 14.27
C LYS A 166 10.01 0.40 14.94
N VAL A 167 10.72 1.10 15.81
CA VAL A 167 10.22 2.31 16.46
C VAL A 167 11.29 3.40 16.33
N SER A 168 10.90 4.61 15.94
CA SER A 168 11.82 5.75 15.91
C SER A 168 12.25 6.15 17.32
N LYS A 169 13.46 6.70 17.47
CA LYS A 169 13.97 7.17 18.77
C LYS A 169 12.99 8.13 19.46
N THR A 170 12.48 9.12 18.72
CA THR A 170 11.51 10.10 19.22
C THR A 170 10.21 9.44 19.68
N ALA A 171 9.69 8.46 18.94
CA ALA A 171 8.49 7.73 19.36
C ALA A 171 8.71 6.97 20.67
N LYS A 172 9.86 6.30 20.81
CA LYS A 172 10.19 5.53 22.00
C LYS A 172 10.20 6.43 23.25
N GLU A 173 10.90 7.57 23.16
CA GLU A 173 10.97 8.55 24.25
C GLU A 173 9.57 9.09 24.63
N LEU A 174 8.71 9.38 23.65
CA LEU A 174 7.37 9.90 23.91
C LEU A 174 6.45 8.84 24.55
N ILE A 175 6.52 7.58 24.12
CA ILE A 175 5.73 6.48 24.69
C ILE A 175 6.19 6.19 26.13
N GLU A 176 7.50 6.16 26.37
CA GLU A 176 8.07 5.93 27.71
C GLU A 176 7.73 7.08 28.68
N LYS A 177 7.77 8.34 28.22
CA LYS A 177 7.32 9.50 29.00
C LYS A 177 5.85 9.41 29.41
N ALA A 178 5.01 8.86 28.54
CA ALA A 178 3.60 8.62 28.82
C ALA A 178 3.36 7.43 29.79
N GLY A 179 4.41 6.68 30.14
CA GLY A 179 4.32 5.46 30.96
C GLY A 179 3.86 4.22 30.17
N GLY A 180 4.01 4.23 28.85
CA GLY A 180 3.73 3.07 27.98
C GLY A 180 4.93 2.12 27.85
N ASN A 181 4.69 0.95 27.27
CA ASN A 181 5.71 -0.07 27.01
C ASN A 181 5.92 -0.28 25.50
N VAL A 182 7.15 -0.57 25.08
CA VAL A 182 7.49 -0.83 23.67
C VAL A 182 8.12 -2.22 23.53
N GLU A 183 7.37 -3.13 22.91
CA GLU A 183 7.82 -4.47 22.54
C GLU A 183 8.26 -4.50 21.08
N LEU A 184 9.55 -4.77 20.85
CA LEU A 184 10.10 -4.93 19.50
C LEU A 184 9.92 -6.35 18.99
N LEU A 185 9.21 -6.49 17.87
CA LEU A 185 9.02 -7.75 17.15
C LEU A 185 10.20 -8.03 16.22
N GLU A 186 10.66 -9.28 16.19
CA GLU A 186 11.73 -9.70 15.29
C GLU A 186 11.30 -9.63 13.82
N ALA A 187 12.06 -8.88 13.02
CA ALA A 187 11.90 -8.89 11.58
C ALA A 187 12.55 -10.15 11.00
N ARG A 188 11.76 -11.20 10.76
CA ARG A 188 12.24 -12.45 10.14
C ARG A 188 12.94 -12.15 8.81
N SER A 189 14.25 -12.31 8.76
CA SER A 189 15.00 -12.26 7.49
C SER A 189 14.81 -13.59 6.74
N TYR A 190 14.87 -13.55 5.41
CA TYR A 190 14.84 -14.77 4.60
C TYR A 190 15.97 -15.73 4.98
N SER A 191 17.15 -15.20 5.33
CA SER A 191 18.31 -15.99 5.75
C SER A 191 18.08 -16.72 7.08
N ALA A 192 17.42 -16.08 8.06
CA ALA A 192 17.07 -16.70 9.34
C ALA A 192 16.08 -17.85 9.15
N LYS A 193 15.12 -17.70 8.24
CA LYS A 193 14.16 -18.76 7.92
C LYS A 193 14.78 -19.93 7.13
N ALA A 194 15.75 -19.64 6.27
CA ALA A 194 16.44 -20.65 5.46
C ALA A 194 17.53 -21.41 6.24
N GLY A 195 17.83 -21.03 7.50
CA GLY A 195 18.89 -21.66 8.30
C GLY A 195 20.31 -21.36 7.82
N ASN A 196 20.48 -20.47 6.85
CA ASN A 196 21.76 -20.16 6.21
C ASN A 196 22.52 -19.02 6.90
N ASN A 197 22.10 -18.61 8.10
CA ASN A 197 22.86 -17.61 8.85
C ASN A 197 24.22 -18.21 9.20
N LYS A 198 25.29 -17.54 8.77
CA LYS A 198 26.65 -17.79 9.27
C LYS A 198 26.57 -17.70 10.79
N LYS A 199 26.99 -18.75 11.51
CA LYS A 199 27.09 -18.68 12.97
C LYS A 199 27.95 -17.45 13.28
N GLU A 200 27.36 -16.47 13.96
CA GLU A 200 28.16 -15.42 14.57
C GLU A 200 28.97 -16.11 15.66
N ASP A 201 30.24 -16.40 15.35
CA ASP A 201 31.19 -16.85 16.35
C ASP A 201 31.23 -15.77 17.43
N GLY A 202 30.80 -16.15 18.63
CA GLY A 202 30.84 -15.27 19.79
C GLY A 202 32.25 -14.74 20.00
N ASN A 203 32.29 -13.46 20.40
CA ASN A 203 33.46 -12.70 20.84
C ASN A 203 34.29 -12.01 19.75
N LYS A 204 33.96 -10.73 19.50
CA LYS A 204 34.90 -9.60 19.45
C LYS A 204 34.17 -8.30 19.74
#